data_AF-A0A0G1X3F4-F1
#
_entry.id   AF-A0A0G1X3F4-F1
#
_cell.length_a   1.000
_cell.length_b   1.000
_cell.length_c   1.000
_cell.angle_alpha   90.00
_cell.angle_beta   90.00
_cell.angle_gamma   90.00
#
_symmetry.space_group_name_H-M   'P 1'
#
loop_
_entity.id
_entity.type
_entity.pdbx_description
1 polymer ?
#
loop_
_entity_poly.entity_id
_entity_poly.type
_entity_poly.pdbx_seq_one_letter_code
_entity_poly.pdbx_strand_id
1 'polypeptide(L)'
;MLKTDAAKKREKISSAIYLVTSFFDDKEPLKWRLRTLSTDLISEKIKDKSSTAIEVLSLLSVAKTAGLVSEMNCDILIRELSKLEHGAEKPLELMFTREIVTDDRMNS
;
A
#
# COMPACT_ATOMS: atom_id res chain seq x y z
N MET A 1 26.00 -9.38 -7.36
CA MET A 1 25.77 -7.99 -6.92
C MET A 1 25.11 -8.03 -5.56
N LEU A 2 25.65 -7.28 -4.58
CA LEU A 2 25.01 -7.09 -3.28
C LEU A 2 23.72 -6.27 -3.49
N LYS A 3 22.56 -6.80 -3.10
CA LYS A 3 21.29 -6.06 -3.13
C LYS A 3 21.38 -4.87 -2.18
N THR A 4 20.99 -3.70 -2.65
CA THR A 4 20.88 -2.48 -1.82
C THR A 4 19.87 -2.70 -0.69
N ASP A 5 20.01 -1.98 0.42
CA ASP A 5 19.11 -2.14 1.57
C ASP A 5 17.64 -1.83 1.22
N ALA A 6 17.42 -0.90 0.28
CA ALA A 6 16.10 -0.62 -0.28
C ALA A 6 15.50 -1.82 -1.02
N ALA A 7 16.29 -2.54 -1.83
CA ALA A 7 15.83 -3.74 -2.53
C ALA A 7 15.43 -4.86 -1.54
N LYS A 8 16.25 -5.09 -0.50
CA LYS A 8 15.91 -6.04 0.57
C LYS A 8 14.64 -5.64 1.32
N LYS A 9 14.43 -4.34 1.56
CA LYS A 9 13.22 -3.84 2.21
C LYS A 9 11.97 -4.04 1.34
N ARG A 10 12.07 -3.81 0.02
CA ARG A 10 10.99 -4.12 -0.94
C ARG A 10 10.64 -5.60 -0.95
N GLU A 11 11.61 -6.49 -0.88
CA GLU A 11 11.37 -7.94 -0.78
C GLU A 11 10.59 -8.31 0.48
N LYS A 12 10.98 -7.76 1.63
CA LYS A 12 10.25 -7.99 2.90
C LYS A 12 8.80 -7.48 2.82
N ILE A 13 8.59 -6.31 2.24
CA ILE A 13 7.25 -5.75 2.02
C ILE A 13 6.45 -6.65 1.07
N SER A 14 7.05 -7.08 -0.04
CA SER A 14 6.41 -7.99 -1.00
C SER A 14 5.97 -9.29 -0.32
N SER A 15 6.84 -9.90 0.49
CA SER A 15 6.49 -11.11 1.26
C SER A 15 5.33 -10.87 2.23
N ALA A 16 5.31 -9.72 2.90
CA ALA A 16 4.24 -9.37 3.82
C ALA A 16 2.90 -9.11 3.11
N ILE A 17 2.91 -8.54 1.89
CA ILE A 17 1.71 -8.43 1.04
C ILE A 17 1.18 -9.81 0.67
N TYR A 18 2.05 -10.76 0.31
CA TYR A 18 1.63 -12.14 0.04
C TYR A 18 1.01 -12.81 1.27
N LEU A 19 1.59 -12.60 2.46
CA LEU A 19 1.07 -13.15 3.71
C LEU A 19 -0.32 -12.58 4.03
N VAL A 20 -0.49 -11.26 3.96
CA VAL A 20 -1.76 -10.60 4.25
C VAL A 20 -2.84 -10.94 3.22
N THR A 21 -2.50 -10.93 1.93
CA THR A 21 -3.45 -11.30 0.87
C THR A 21 -3.81 -12.79 0.86
N SER A 22 -3.11 -13.63 1.63
CA SER A 22 -3.48 -15.04 1.78
C SER A 22 -4.78 -15.23 2.56
N PHE A 23 -5.23 -14.24 3.32
CA PHE A 23 -6.52 -14.24 3.99
C PHE A 23 -7.70 -13.86 3.09
N PHE A 24 -7.43 -13.40 1.86
CA PHE A 24 -8.47 -12.96 0.93
C PHE A 24 -9.01 -14.18 0.15
N ASP A 25 -10.29 -14.14 -0.23
CA ASP A 25 -10.88 -15.15 -1.12
C ASP A 25 -10.17 -15.17 -2.49
N ASP A 26 -10.07 -16.33 -3.13
CA ASP A 26 -9.41 -16.45 -4.44
C ASP A 26 -10.16 -15.74 -5.57
N LYS A 27 -11.46 -15.45 -5.38
CA LYS A 27 -12.28 -14.67 -6.31
C LYS A 27 -12.17 -13.16 -6.08
N GLU A 28 -11.54 -12.71 -5.00
CA GLU A 28 -11.34 -11.30 -4.70
C GLU A 28 -10.30 -10.68 -5.66
N PRO A 29 -10.68 -9.78 -6.58
CA PRO A 29 -9.75 -9.20 -7.54
C PRO A 29 -8.58 -8.45 -6.89
N LEU A 30 -8.83 -7.82 -5.73
CA LEU A 30 -7.83 -7.04 -5.00
C LEU A 30 -6.63 -7.90 -4.55
N LYS A 31 -6.86 -9.17 -4.24
CA LYS A 31 -5.81 -10.15 -3.90
C LYS A 31 -4.76 -10.22 -4.98
N TRP A 32 -5.20 -10.41 -6.22
CA TRP A 32 -4.33 -10.60 -7.36
C TRP A 32 -3.65 -9.31 -7.76
N ARG A 33 -4.37 -8.18 -7.76
CA ARG A 33 -3.79 -6.87 -8.06
C ARG A 33 -2.66 -6.50 -7.10
N LEU A 34 -2.88 -6.66 -5.79
CA LEU A 34 -1.85 -6.41 -4.76
C LEU A 34 -0.61 -7.31 -4.95
N ARG A 35 -0.81 -8.58 -5.30
CA ARG A 35 0.30 -9.52 -5.57
C ARG A 35 1.10 -9.10 -6.80
N THR A 36 0.44 -8.74 -7.90
CA THR A 36 1.11 -8.22 -9.11
C THR A 36 1.94 -6.98 -8.79
N LEU A 37 1.35 -5.98 -8.14
CA LEU A 37 2.07 -4.76 -7.78
C LEU A 37 3.24 -5.03 -6.82
N SER A 38 3.10 -6.00 -5.91
CA SER A 38 4.21 -6.38 -5.03
C SER A 38 5.39 -7.00 -5.80
N THR A 39 5.12 -7.79 -6.85
CA THR A 39 6.17 -8.28 -7.76
C THR A 39 6.76 -7.15 -8.59
N ASP A 40 5.96 -6.15 -8.96
CA ASP A 40 6.44 -4.95 -9.65
C ASP A 40 7.34 -4.10 -8.75
N LEU A 41 7.12 -4.07 -7.42
CA LEU A 41 8.01 -3.41 -6.47
C LEU A 41 9.42 -4.00 -6.43
N ILE A 42 9.57 -5.31 -6.65
CA ILE A 42 10.89 -5.98 -6.66
C ILE A 42 11.53 -6.08 -8.06
N SER A 43 10.75 -5.93 -9.13
CA SER A 43 11.23 -6.08 -10.51
C SER A 43 12.21 -5.00 -10.97
N GLU A 44 13.48 -5.32 -11.23
CA GLU A 44 14.49 -4.34 -11.72
C GLU A 44 14.11 -3.67 -13.06
N LYS A 45 13.13 -4.22 -13.80
CA LYS A 45 12.65 -3.66 -15.06
C LYS A 45 11.74 -2.43 -14.88
N ILE A 46 11.14 -2.27 -13.71
CA ILE A 46 10.25 -1.15 -13.41
C ILE A 46 11.06 0.00 -12.83
N LYS A 47 11.14 1.12 -13.55
CA LYS A 47 11.90 2.30 -13.09
C LYS A 47 11.14 3.09 -12.04
N ASP A 48 9.83 3.21 -12.19
CA ASP A 48 8.98 3.98 -11.29
C ASP A 48 8.37 3.10 -10.20
N LYS A 49 9.19 2.83 -9.18
CA LYS A 49 8.77 2.10 -7.98
C LYS A 49 7.83 2.91 -7.10
N SER A 50 7.89 4.24 -7.20
CA SER A 50 7.17 5.12 -6.30
C SER A 50 5.69 5.15 -6.61
N SER A 51 5.32 5.27 -7.89
CA SER A 51 3.91 5.16 -8.30
C SER A 51 3.33 3.79 -7.94
N THR A 52 4.11 2.71 -8.14
CA THR A 52 3.70 1.35 -7.76
C THR A 52 3.43 1.26 -6.25
N ALA A 53 4.28 1.85 -5.41
CA ALA A 53 4.11 1.84 -3.96
C ALA A 53 2.90 2.66 -3.50
N ILE A 54 2.67 3.83 -4.09
CA ILE A 54 1.48 4.65 -3.83
C ILE A 54 0.22 3.87 -4.19
N GLU A 55 0.20 3.18 -5.33
CA GLU A 55 -0.95 2.35 -5.72
C GLU A 55 -1.19 1.22 -4.71
N VAL A 56 -0.14 0.52 -4.26
CA VAL A 56 -0.26 -0.50 -3.22
C VAL A 56 -0.82 0.08 -1.92
N LEU A 57 -0.39 1.27 -1.50
CA LEU A 57 -0.92 1.95 -0.32
C LEU A 57 -2.41 2.23 -0.45
N SER A 58 -2.85 2.78 -1.59
CA SER A 58 -4.27 3.04 -1.85
C SER A 58 -5.10 1.76 -1.81
N LEU A 59 -4.62 0.67 -2.41
CA LEU A 59 -5.33 -0.60 -2.44
C LEU A 59 -5.37 -1.30 -1.08
N LEU A 60 -4.33 -1.16 -0.25
CA LEU A 60 -4.36 -1.65 1.14
C LEU A 60 -5.38 -0.89 2.00
N SER A 61 -5.55 0.43 1.77
CA SER A 61 -6.63 1.19 2.41
C SER A 61 -8.00 0.67 2.00
N VAL A 62 -8.22 0.36 0.70
CA VAL A 62 -9.46 -0.26 0.23
C VAL A 62 -9.69 -1.62 0.91
N ALA A 63 -8.65 -2.46 0.99
CA ALA A 63 -8.74 -3.76 1.67
C ALA A 63 -9.10 -3.63 3.15
N LYS A 64 -8.54 -2.62 3.83
CA LYS A 64 -8.85 -2.30 5.23
C LYS A 64 -10.32 -1.89 5.38
N THR A 65 -10.79 -0.93 4.58
CA THR A 65 -12.17 -0.45 4.62
C THR A 65 -13.18 -1.54 4.27
N ALA A 66 -12.84 -2.44 3.35
CA ALA A 66 -13.67 -3.57 2.96
C ALA A 66 -13.67 -4.72 3.98
N GLY A 67 -12.84 -4.66 5.04
CA GLY A 67 -12.75 -5.70 6.05
C GLY A 67 -12.11 -7.01 5.55
N LEU A 68 -11.34 -6.95 4.45
CA LEU A 68 -10.68 -8.13 3.86
C LEU A 68 -9.47 -8.61 4.67
N VAL A 69 -9.00 -7.78 5.61
CA VAL A 69 -7.90 -8.06 6.52
C VAL A 69 -8.10 -7.27 7.81
N SER A 70 -7.56 -7.79 8.91
CA SER A 70 -7.52 -7.03 10.17
C SER A 70 -6.82 -5.68 10.00
N GLU A 71 -7.38 -4.66 10.67
CA GLU A 71 -6.83 -3.30 10.63
C GLU A 71 -5.35 -3.26 11.01
N MET A 72 -4.97 -4.02 12.05
CA MET A 72 -3.59 -4.09 12.52
C MET A 72 -2.60 -4.58 11.44
N ASN A 73 -2.96 -5.63 10.69
CA ASN A 73 -2.10 -6.16 9.64
C ASN A 73 -1.93 -5.17 8.49
N CYS A 74 -3.01 -4.48 8.11
CA CYS A 74 -2.95 -3.41 7.11
C CYS A 74 -2.11 -2.23 7.59
N ASP A 75 -2.30 -1.77 8.82
CA ASP A 75 -1.60 -0.59 9.37
C ASP A 75 -0.09 -0.81 9.49
N ILE A 76 0.34 -2.03 9.84
CA ILE A 76 1.76 -2.40 9.84
C ILE A 76 2.35 -2.31 8.43
N LEU A 77 1.66 -2.86 7.42
CA LEU A 77 2.09 -2.83 6.03
C LEU A 77 2.15 -1.41 5.48
N ILE A 78 1.08 -0.63 5.67
CA ILE A 78 0.97 0.75 5.22
C ILE A 78 2.11 1.58 5.80
N ARG A 79 2.40 1.44 7.10
CA ARG A 79 3.49 2.17 7.77
C ARG A 79 4.86 1.81 7.18
N GLU A 80 5.16 0.53 6.99
CA GLU A 80 6.47 0.11 6.48
C GLU A 80 6.70 0.50 5.02
N LEU A 81 5.64 0.46 4.20
CA LEU A 81 5.67 0.92 2.81
C LEU A 81 5.79 2.45 2.73
N SER A 82 5.06 3.20 3.57
CA SER A 82 5.21 4.66 3.69
C SER A 82 6.65 5.07 4.02
N LYS A 83 7.29 4.36 4.96
CA LYS A 83 8.69 4.59 5.35
C LYS A 83 9.68 4.28 4.23
N LEU A 84 9.35 3.34 3.35
CA LEU A 84 10.18 3.02 2.19
C LEU A 84 10.10 4.15 1.16
N GLU A 85 8.91 4.69 0.91
CA GLU A 85 8.69 5.74 -0.09
C GLU A 85 9.22 7.11 0.31
N HIS A 86 8.92 7.56 1.53
CA HIS A 86 9.24 8.92 1.96
C HIS A 86 10.59 9.05 2.66
N GLY A 87 11.41 8.00 2.69
CA GLY A 87 12.72 8.03 3.35
C GLY A 87 12.61 8.55 4.79
N ALA A 88 11.85 7.85 5.64
CA ALA A 88 11.66 8.18 7.05
C ALA A 88 11.31 9.66 7.33
N GLU A 89 10.15 10.15 6.90
CA GLU A 89 9.29 11.07 7.68
C GLU A 89 8.06 11.53 6.87
N LYS A 90 6.93 10.87 7.12
CA LYS A 90 5.56 11.41 7.28
C LYS A 90 4.52 10.29 7.02
N PRO A 91 3.61 10.03 7.96
CA PRO A 91 2.45 9.17 7.70
C PRO A 91 1.59 9.72 6.55
N LEU A 92 1.09 8.83 5.70
CA LEU A 92 0.23 9.12 4.53
C LEU A 92 -1.17 9.70 4.86
N GLU A 93 -1.37 10.25 6.06
CA GLU A 93 -2.64 10.88 6.47
C GLU A 93 -3.03 12.09 5.60
N LEU A 94 -2.11 12.62 4.79
CA LEU A 94 -2.35 13.75 3.89
C LEU A 94 -3.06 13.40 2.58
N MET A 95 -3.26 12.12 2.24
CA MET A 95 -3.93 11.74 0.99
C MET A 95 -5.45 11.57 1.14
N PHE A 96 -5.96 11.43 2.37
CA PHE A 96 -7.38 11.19 2.67
C PHE A 96 -8.09 12.39 3.31
N THR A 97 -7.39 13.48 3.65
CA THR A 97 -8.00 14.68 4.24
C THR A 97 -8.46 15.73 3.21
N ARG A 98 -8.28 15.48 1.90
CA ARG A 98 -8.68 16.43 0.86
C ARG A 98 -10.13 16.34 0.38
N GLU A 99 -10.93 15.41 0.90
CA GLU A 99 -12.35 15.27 0.54
C GLU A 99 -13.29 15.26 1.75
N ILE A 100 -13.07 16.13 2.74
CA ILE A 100 -14.16 16.60 3.62
C ILE A 100 -13.89 18.07 3.98
N VAL A 101 -13.83 18.95 2.98
CA VAL A 101 -14.42 20.28 3.18
C VAL A 101 -15.85 20.10 2.70
N THR A 102 -16.74 19.82 3.64
CA THR A 102 -18.16 20.06 3.45
C THR A 102 -18.28 21.52 3.03
N ASP A 103 -18.60 21.71 1.74
CA ASP A 103 -19.35 22.84 1.25
C ASP A 103 -20.59 22.97 2.15
N ASP A 104 -20.46 23.79 3.19
CA ASP A 104 -21.56 24.21 4.03
C ASP A 104 -22.42 25.16 3.18
N ARG A 105 -23.26 24.51 2.36
CA ARG A 105 -24.63 24.88 2.03
C ARG A 105 -24.88 26.39 1.96
N MET A 106 -25.09 26.83 0.73
CA MET A 106 -26.34 27.53 0.41
C MET A 106 -27.50 26.87 1.19
N ASN A 107 -28.00 27.50 2.26
CA ASN A 107 -29.44 27.66 2.55
C ASN A 107 -29.65 28.46 3.85
N SER A 108 -30.03 29.73 3.71
CA SER A 108 -30.88 30.60 4.56
C SER A 108 -30.24 31.96 4.86
#